data_AF-A0A3M1L2B9-F1
#
_entry.id   AF-A0A3M1L2B9-F1
#
_cell.length_a   1.000
_cell.length_b   1.000
_cell.length_c   1.000
_cell.angle_alpha   90.00
_cell.angle_beta   90.00
_cell.angle_gamma   90.00
#
_symmetry.space_group_name_H-M   'P 1'
#
loop_
_entity.id
_entity.type
_entity.pdbx_description
1 polymer ?
#
loop_
_entity_poly.entity_id
_entity_poly.type
_entity_poly.pdbx_seq_one_letter_code
_entity_poly.pdbx_strand_id
1 'polypeptide(L)'
;MEHCPQLGWEGWFEIRTSEIGYGKALTLPALVQLMDEGAMQNVLELGLSVWDLEPLAVSWVCLRKHLEVQRLPLLGEKLRILTYPAGFEPPYTFRDYRAFDEQGTCIAWASSAWTLLNTRTRRLAPLPDFIRALEKDMPPPQHRLPRPPKRKPPTFPLTPTRSFRIGWFDLDFNSHLNNVHYLRMVLEAFDADFLRTHRLESLDLTYKLEGEWGEVISSEVGVLGKGHFAHGLRRRSDEKVLAFGESRWIPQENP
;
A
#
# COMPACT_ATOMS: atom_id res chain seq x y z
N MET A 1 -14.87 -10.99 18.07
CA MET A 1 -13.69 -10.80 17.20
C MET A 1 -14.16 -10.85 15.76
N GLU A 2 -13.68 -9.94 14.91
CA GLU A 2 -14.04 -9.94 13.48
C GLU A 2 -13.40 -11.16 12.78
N HIS A 3 -14.23 -11.99 12.16
CA HIS A 3 -13.81 -13.24 11.50
C HIS A 3 -13.35 -13.00 10.06
N CYS A 4 -12.40 -13.81 9.59
CA CYS A 4 -11.95 -13.80 8.21
C CYS A 4 -13.08 -14.23 7.26
N PRO A 5 -13.37 -13.49 6.18
CA PRO A 5 -14.31 -13.92 5.16
C PRO A 5 -13.87 -15.21 4.44
N GLN A 6 -14.80 -15.86 3.74
CA GLN A 6 -14.57 -17.16 3.06
C GLN A 6 -13.38 -17.16 2.07
N LEU A 7 -13.18 -16.08 1.33
CA LEU A 7 -12.04 -15.91 0.41
C LEU A 7 -10.86 -15.15 1.03
N GLY A 8 -10.92 -14.89 2.34
CA GLY A 8 -9.91 -14.14 3.05
C GLY A 8 -8.80 -15.03 3.60
N TRP A 9 -7.72 -14.36 3.98
CA TRP A 9 -6.63 -14.93 4.73
C TRP A 9 -6.47 -14.18 6.04
N GLU A 10 -6.10 -14.90 7.10
CA GLU A 10 -5.68 -14.31 8.35
C GLU A 10 -4.40 -14.96 8.88
N GLY A 11 -3.59 -14.16 9.56
CA GLY A 11 -2.34 -14.61 10.17
C GLY A 11 -1.87 -13.70 11.28
N TRP A 12 -0.98 -14.24 12.11
CA TRP A 12 -0.38 -13.54 13.23
C TRP A 12 1.10 -13.28 12.96
N PHE A 13 1.54 -12.06 13.25
CA PHE A 13 2.93 -11.64 13.19
C PHE A 13 3.35 -11.11 14.56
N GLU A 14 4.48 -11.57 15.09
CA GLU A 14 5.12 -10.95 16.24
C GLU A 14 6.09 -9.89 15.72
N ILE A 15 5.98 -8.65 16.21
CA ILE A 15 6.77 -7.52 15.71
C ILE A 15 8.25 -7.71 16.04
N ARG A 16 9.09 -7.68 15.01
CA ARG A 16 10.52 -8.00 15.08
C ARG A 16 11.38 -6.75 15.21
N THR A 17 12.60 -6.93 15.70
CA THR A 17 13.57 -5.84 15.88
C THR A 17 13.89 -5.08 14.58
N SER A 18 13.91 -5.74 13.43
CA SER A 18 14.19 -5.10 12.13
C SER A 18 13.04 -4.27 11.57
N GLU A 19 11.84 -4.41 12.15
CA GLU A 19 10.60 -3.80 11.63
C GLU A 19 10.23 -2.52 12.38
N ILE A 20 10.86 -2.28 13.53
CA ILE A 20 10.61 -1.13 14.39
C ILE A 20 11.53 0.05 14.07
N GLY A 21 11.03 1.26 14.29
CA GLY A 21 11.76 2.50 14.13
C GLY A 21 11.83 3.31 15.42
N TYR A 22 11.72 4.63 15.29
CA TYR A 22 11.63 5.55 16.42
C TYR A 22 10.48 5.15 17.37
N GLY A 23 10.67 5.34 18.67
CA GLY A 23 9.69 4.95 19.69
C GLY A 23 9.51 3.44 19.87
N LYS A 24 10.39 2.60 19.27
CA LYS A 24 10.30 1.13 19.30
C LYS A 24 8.99 0.58 18.71
N ALA A 25 8.31 1.40 17.91
CA ALA A 25 7.08 1.05 17.22
C ALA A 25 7.36 0.56 15.80
N LEU A 26 6.49 -0.32 15.30
CA LEU A 26 6.49 -0.81 13.92
C LEU A 26 6.51 0.37 12.95
N THR A 27 7.37 0.32 11.95
CA THR A 27 7.39 1.37 10.91
C THR A 27 6.18 1.22 9.98
N LEU A 28 5.69 2.34 9.42
CA LEU A 28 4.61 2.33 8.43
C LEU A 28 4.92 1.45 7.21
N PRO A 29 6.14 1.48 6.62
CA PRO A 29 6.52 0.53 5.57
C PRO A 29 6.41 -0.93 6.02
N ALA A 30 6.85 -1.27 7.22
CA ALA A 30 6.76 -2.64 7.73
C ALA A 30 5.31 -3.09 7.95
N LEU A 31 4.43 -2.22 8.47
CA LEU A 31 2.99 -2.51 8.55
C LEU A 31 2.41 -2.87 7.18
N VAL A 32 2.74 -2.10 6.14
CA VAL A 32 2.25 -2.36 4.78
C VAL A 32 2.89 -3.62 4.20
N GLN A 33 4.16 -3.92 4.49
CA GLN A 33 4.79 -5.19 4.11
C GLN A 33 4.07 -6.39 4.71
N LEU A 34 3.73 -6.36 6.00
CA LEU A 34 3.00 -7.44 6.66
C LEU A 34 1.58 -7.60 6.07
N MET A 35 0.92 -6.49 5.72
CA MET A 35 -0.36 -6.53 4.99
C MET A 35 -0.21 -7.18 3.61
N ASP A 36 0.82 -6.78 2.84
CA ASP A 36 1.08 -7.30 1.50
C ASP A 36 1.52 -8.77 1.53
N GLU A 37 2.22 -9.21 2.59
CA GLU A 37 2.54 -10.63 2.84
C GLU A 37 1.25 -11.45 2.99
N GLY A 38 0.30 -11.00 3.81
CA GLY A 38 -0.99 -11.66 3.94
C GLY A 38 -1.77 -11.71 2.61
N ALA A 39 -1.67 -10.68 1.78
CA ALA A 39 -2.29 -10.69 0.45
C ALA A 39 -1.62 -11.70 -0.48
N MET A 40 -0.29 -11.84 -0.42
CA MET A 40 0.44 -12.84 -1.19
C MET A 40 0.04 -14.25 -0.79
N GLN A 41 0.02 -14.56 0.51
CA GLN A 41 -0.42 -15.85 1.02
C GLN A 41 -1.87 -16.17 0.58
N ASN A 42 -2.77 -15.18 0.66
CA ASN A 42 -4.13 -15.34 0.18
C ASN A 42 -4.21 -15.68 -1.31
N VAL A 43 -3.49 -14.97 -2.19
CA VAL A 43 -3.56 -15.26 -3.63
C VAL A 43 -2.87 -16.57 -4.00
N LEU A 44 -1.84 -17.00 -3.26
CA LEU A 44 -1.24 -18.32 -3.40
C LEU A 44 -2.25 -19.43 -3.08
N GLU A 45 -2.98 -19.31 -1.96
CA GLU A 45 -4.01 -20.27 -1.57
C GLU A 45 -5.17 -20.33 -2.58
N LEU A 46 -5.51 -19.20 -3.20
CA LEU A 46 -6.56 -19.10 -4.22
C LEU A 46 -6.09 -19.53 -5.63
N GLY A 47 -4.79 -19.78 -5.84
CA GLY A 47 -4.23 -20.04 -7.18
C GLY A 47 -4.32 -18.84 -8.12
N LEU A 48 -4.17 -17.62 -7.57
CA LEU A 48 -4.27 -16.33 -8.26
C LEU A 48 -3.00 -15.48 -8.10
N SER A 49 -1.90 -16.07 -7.67
CA SER A 49 -0.63 -15.36 -7.51
C SER A 49 -0.06 -14.94 -8.86
N VAL A 50 1.02 -14.15 -8.82
CA VAL A 50 1.76 -13.79 -10.04
C VAL A 50 2.23 -15.03 -10.81
N TRP A 51 2.62 -16.09 -10.11
CA TRP A 51 3.12 -17.33 -10.73
C TRP A 51 1.99 -18.17 -11.31
N ASP A 52 0.84 -18.22 -10.64
CA ASP A 52 -0.33 -18.98 -11.13
C ASP A 52 -0.90 -18.36 -12.41
N LEU A 53 -0.80 -17.04 -12.55
CA LEU A 53 -1.34 -16.29 -13.68
C LEU A 53 -0.32 -16.08 -14.82
N GLU A 54 0.95 -16.43 -14.61
CA GLU A 54 2.00 -16.33 -15.62
C GLU A 54 1.66 -17.06 -16.94
N PRO A 55 1.10 -18.29 -16.93
CA PRO A 55 0.69 -18.98 -18.16
C PRO A 55 -0.36 -18.23 -18.99
N LEU A 56 -1.17 -17.37 -18.34
CA LEU A 56 -2.18 -16.53 -18.99
C LEU A 56 -1.60 -15.20 -19.49
N ALA A 57 -0.29 -14.96 -19.27
CA ALA A 57 0.40 -13.73 -19.60
C ALA A 57 -0.27 -12.49 -18.98
N VAL A 58 -0.78 -12.61 -17.75
CA VAL A 58 -1.34 -11.49 -16.98
C VAL A 58 -0.70 -11.39 -15.61
N SER A 59 -0.60 -10.17 -15.07
CA SER A 59 -0.10 -9.91 -13.72
C SER A 59 -0.90 -8.81 -13.05
N TRP A 60 -0.98 -8.89 -11.71
CA TRP A 60 -1.66 -7.90 -10.88
C TRP A 60 -0.82 -6.62 -10.75
N VAL A 61 -1.45 -5.47 -10.95
CA VAL A 61 -0.84 -4.16 -10.72
C VAL A 61 -1.67 -3.36 -9.74
N CYS A 62 -1.04 -2.93 -8.66
CA CYS A 62 -1.65 -2.04 -7.67
C CYS A 62 -1.70 -0.63 -8.24
N LEU A 63 -2.90 -0.08 -8.36
CA LEU A 63 -3.10 1.27 -8.86
C LEU A 63 -3.24 2.28 -7.73
N ARG A 64 -3.89 1.89 -6.65
CA ARG A 64 -4.18 2.79 -5.52
C ARG A 64 -4.18 2.03 -4.20
N LYS A 65 -3.71 2.69 -3.15
CA LYS A 65 -3.81 2.21 -1.77
C LYS A 65 -4.25 3.36 -0.86
N HIS A 66 -5.19 3.09 0.02
CA HIS A 66 -5.60 3.97 1.11
C HIS A 66 -5.30 3.26 2.42
N LEU A 67 -4.65 3.94 3.34
CA LEU A 67 -4.20 3.44 4.63
C LEU A 67 -4.69 4.39 5.71
N GLU A 68 -5.23 3.82 6.78
CA GLU A 68 -5.68 4.53 7.98
C GLU A 68 -5.06 3.85 9.21
N VAL A 69 -4.47 4.65 10.09
CA VAL A 69 -3.62 4.18 11.19
C VAL A 69 -4.04 4.85 12.48
N GLN A 70 -4.52 4.05 13.44
CA GLN A 70 -4.85 4.53 14.78
C GLN A 70 -3.62 4.49 15.69
N ARG A 71 -2.88 3.38 15.66
CA ARG A 71 -1.59 3.23 16.37
C ARG A 71 -0.70 2.21 15.68
N LEU A 72 0.59 2.25 15.99
CA LEU A 72 1.57 1.27 15.55
C LEU A 72 1.92 0.34 16.73
N PRO A 73 2.00 -0.98 16.52
CA PRO A 73 2.39 -1.93 17.56
C PRO A 73 3.85 -1.77 17.95
N LEU A 74 4.19 -2.11 19.20
CA LEU A 74 5.57 -2.08 19.72
C LEU A 74 6.31 -3.40 19.47
N LEU A 75 7.63 -3.38 19.67
CA LEU A 75 8.46 -4.60 19.65
C LEU A 75 7.86 -5.71 20.53
N GLY A 76 7.70 -6.91 19.96
CA GLY A 76 7.17 -8.09 20.66
C GLY A 76 5.65 -8.12 20.80
N GLU A 77 4.92 -7.05 20.47
CA GLU A 77 3.46 -7.15 20.34
C GLU A 77 3.11 -8.08 19.18
N LYS A 78 1.98 -8.78 19.29
CA LYS A 78 1.43 -9.56 18.18
C LYS A 78 0.38 -8.75 17.42
N LEU A 79 0.46 -8.85 16.11
CA LEU A 79 -0.41 -8.22 15.15
C LEU A 79 -1.15 -9.30 14.38
N ARG A 80 -2.48 -9.31 14.46
CA ARG A 80 -3.32 -10.14 13.59
C ARG A 80 -3.66 -9.36 12.33
N ILE A 81 -3.30 -9.88 11.17
CA ILE A 81 -3.68 -9.30 9.88
C ILE A 81 -4.73 -10.18 9.23
N LEU A 82 -5.70 -9.52 8.61
CA LEU A 82 -6.78 -10.14 7.88
C LEU A 82 -6.91 -9.41 6.54
N THR A 83 -6.97 -10.14 5.43
CA THR A 83 -7.13 -9.55 4.09
C THR A 83 -7.97 -10.43 3.18
N TYR A 84 -8.73 -9.80 2.28
CA TYR A 84 -9.64 -10.49 1.38
C TYR A 84 -9.93 -9.67 0.12
N PRO A 85 -10.25 -10.33 -1.01
CA PRO A 85 -10.82 -9.65 -2.16
C PRO A 85 -12.18 -9.07 -1.77
N ALA A 86 -12.40 -7.80 -2.14
CA ALA A 86 -13.50 -6.99 -1.65
C ALA A 86 -14.39 -6.49 -2.80
N GLY A 87 -14.66 -7.32 -3.80
CA GLY A 87 -15.54 -7.03 -4.94
C GLY A 87 -14.85 -6.38 -6.13
N PHE A 88 -15.62 -6.18 -7.19
CA PHE A 88 -15.15 -5.67 -8.48
C PHE A 88 -15.88 -4.40 -8.92
N GLU A 89 -15.18 -3.51 -9.62
CA GLU A 89 -15.74 -2.47 -10.47
C GLU A 89 -14.90 -2.45 -11.76
N PRO A 90 -15.15 -3.39 -12.71
CA PRO A 90 -14.28 -3.59 -13.86
C PRO A 90 -13.93 -2.27 -14.58
N PRO A 91 -12.64 -2.05 -14.93
CA PRO A 91 -11.53 -3.01 -14.90
C PRO A 91 -10.81 -3.15 -13.55
N TYR A 92 -11.37 -2.60 -12.47
CA TYR A 92 -10.75 -2.60 -11.15
C TYR A 92 -11.24 -3.76 -10.28
N THR A 93 -10.32 -4.33 -9.52
CA THR A 93 -10.60 -5.22 -8.40
C THR A 93 -10.17 -4.54 -7.11
N PHE A 94 -10.80 -4.90 -6.00
CA PHE A 94 -10.48 -4.31 -4.71
C PHE A 94 -10.05 -5.37 -3.70
N ARG A 95 -9.18 -4.97 -2.78
CA ARG A 95 -8.75 -5.79 -1.66
C ARG A 95 -8.69 -4.93 -0.41
N ASP A 96 -9.21 -5.48 0.66
CA ASP A 96 -9.26 -4.86 1.97
C ASP A 96 -8.29 -5.56 2.93
N TYR A 97 -7.81 -4.81 3.92
CA TYR A 97 -6.89 -5.25 4.96
C TYR A 97 -7.32 -4.67 6.30
N ARG A 98 -7.25 -5.47 7.35
CA ARG A 98 -7.45 -5.05 8.73
C ARG A 98 -6.33 -5.61 9.60
N ALA A 99 -5.80 -4.78 10.48
CA ALA A 99 -4.76 -5.15 11.43
C ALA A 99 -5.30 -4.94 12.85
N PHE A 100 -5.25 -6.00 13.66
CA PHE A 100 -5.76 -6.02 15.03
C PHE A 100 -4.63 -6.29 16.01
N ASP A 101 -4.70 -5.68 17.18
CA ASP A 101 -3.86 -6.06 18.31
C ASP A 101 -4.33 -7.36 18.99
N GLU A 102 -3.57 -7.82 19.99
CA GLU A 102 -3.91 -9.02 20.77
C GLU A 102 -5.26 -8.93 21.49
N GLN A 103 -5.74 -7.72 21.78
CA GLN A 103 -7.04 -7.50 22.41
C GLN A 103 -8.18 -7.55 21.39
N GLY A 104 -7.87 -7.66 20.09
CA GLY A 104 -8.84 -7.69 19.01
C GLY A 104 -9.35 -6.30 18.60
N THR A 105 -8.70 -5.23 19.05
CA THR A 105 -8.96 -3.87 18.59
C THR A 105 -8.33 -3.67 17.22
N CYS A 106 -9.09 -3.15 16.25
CA CYS A 106 -8.55 -2.76 14.94
C CYS A 106 -7.68 -1.50 15.12
N ILE A 107 -6.39 -1.60 14.82
CA ILE A 107 -5.41 -0.52 15.02
C ILE A 107 -4.95 0.13 13.71
N ALA A 108 -5.17 -0.54 12.58
CA ALA A 108 -4.98 0.01 11.25
C ALA A 108 -5.82 -0.78 10.23
N TRP A 109 -6.16 -0.12 9.13
CA TRP A 109 -6.79 -0.79 7.99
C TRP A 109 -6.30 -0.16 6.69
N ALA A 110 -6.39 -0.93 5.61
CA ALA A 110 -6.10 -0.44 4.28
C ALA A 110 -7.11 -0.97 3.28
N SER A 111 -7.35 -0.20 2.22
CA SER A 111 -8.03 -0.69 1.02
C SER A 111 -7.17 -0.41 -0.20
N SER A 112 -7.30 -1.23 -1.23
CA SER A 112 -6.48 -1.12 -2.44
C SER A 112 -7.27 -1.43 -3.69
N ALA A 113 -6.90 -0.78 -4.80
CA ALA A 113 -7.48 -1.02 -6.11
C ALA A 113 -6.40 -1.57 -7.05
N TRP A 114 -6.73 -2.67 -7.72
CA TRP A 114 -5.84 -3.41 -8.60
C TRP A 114 -6.45 -3.57 -9.98
N THR A 115 -5.62 -3.93 -10.94
CA THR A 115 -6.05 -4.37 -12.26
C THR A 115 -5.12 -5.47 -12.78
N LEU A 116 -5.54 -6.16 -13.84
CA LEU A 116 -4.68 -7.08 -14.57
C LEU A 116 -4.08 -6.36 -15.76
N LEU A 117 -2.75 -6.47 -15.92
CA LEU A 117 -2.06 -6.11 -17.14
C LEU A 117 -1.64 -7.38 -17.88
N ASN A 118 -1.78 -7.37 -19.19
CA ASN A 118 -1.13 -8.35 -20.04
C ASN A 118 0.38 -8.08 -20.06
N THR A 119 1.19 -9.04 -19.62
CA THR A 119 2.64 -8.87 -19.41
C THR A 119 3.42 -8.72 -20.72
N ARG A 120 2.85 -9.16 -21.85
CA ARG A 120 3.48 -9.05 -23.17
C ARG A 120 3.20 -7.70 -23.84
N THR A 121 1.96 -7.22 -23.76
CA THR A 121 1.50 -6.00 -24.44
C THR A 121 1.53 -4.77 -23.54
N ARG A 122 1.65 -4.95 -22.22
CA ARG A 122 1.58 -3.90 -21.19
C ARG A 122 0.27 -3.11 -21.22
N ARG A 123 -0.82 -3.75 -21.65
CA ARG A 123 -2.18 -3.18 -21.71
C ARG A 123 -3.08 -3.83 -20.67
N LEU A 124 -4.16 -3.13 -20.29
CA LEU A 124 -5.21 -3.69 -19.43
C LEU A 124 -5.75 -4.99 -20.03
N ALA A 125 -5.76 -6.05 -19.23
CA ALA A 125 -6.36 -7.32 -19.55
C ALA A 125 -7.75 -7.40 -18.90
N PRO A 126 -8.76 -8.00 -19.58
CA PRO A 126 -10.00 -8.32 -18.91
C PRO A 126 -9.75 -9.34 -17.80
N LEU A 127 -10.55 -9.29 -16.73
CA LEU A 127 -10.55 -10.36 -15.74
C LEU A 127 -10.89 -11.69 -16.44
N PRO A 128 -10.27 -12.82 -16.10
CA PRO A 128 -10.75 -14.13 -16.52
C PRO A 128 -12.08 -14.51 -15.83
N ASP A 129 -12.88 -15.38 -16.46
CA ASP A 129 -14.19 -15.78 -15.92
C ASP A 129 -14.10 -16.52 -14.59
N PHE A 130 -13.06 -17.34 -14.39
CA PHE A 130 -12.86 -18.04 -13.12
C PHE A 130 -12.56 -17.07 -11.97
N ILE A 131 -11.93 -15.92 -12.23
CA ILE A 131 -11.72 -14.86 -11.24
C ILE A 131 -13.03 -14.11 -11.00
N ARG A 132 -13.78 -13.78 -12.06
CA ARG A 132 -15.11 -13.14 -11.94
C ARG A 132 -16.07 -13.98 -11.08
N ALA A 133 -16.06 -15.29 -11.25
CA ALA A 133 -16.93 -16.21 -10.54
C ALA A 133 -16.76 -16.17 -9.00
N LEU A 134 -15.61 -15.69 -8.51
CA LEU A 134 -15.34 -15.54 -7.07
C LEU A 134 -16.14 -14.40 -6.42
N GLU A 135 -16.71 -13.47 -7.20
CA GLU A 135 -17.43 -12.30 -6.64
C GLU A 135 -18.57 -12.69 -5.70
N LYS A 136 -19.24 -13.81 -5.99
CA LYS A 136 -20.36 -14.33 -5.18
C LYS A 136 -19.95 -14.74 -3.75
N ASP A 137 -18.68 -15.10 -3.56
CA ASP A 137 -18.12 -15.57 -2.30
C ASP A 137 -17.34 -14.44 -1.57
N MET A 138 -17.33 -13.22 -2.12
CA MET A 138 -16.74 -12.03 -1.51
C MET A 138 -17.69 -11.38 -0.50
N PRO A 139 -17.17 -10.60 0.47
CA PRO A 139 -18.01 -9.89 1.43
C PRO A 139 -19.04 -8.98 0.75
N PRO A 140 -20.25 -8.86 1.33
CA PRO A 140 -21.27 -7.95 0.83
C PRO A 140 -20.84 -6.48 1.05
N PRO A 141 -21.39 -5.51 0.31
CA PRO A 141 -20.93 -4.11 0.33
C PRO A 141 -20.79 -3.47 1.71
N GLN A 142 -21.70 -3.77 2.64
CA GLN A 142 -21.69 -3.22 4.00
C GLN A 142 -20.51 -3.69 4.87
N HIS A 143 -19.80 -4.75 4.48
CA HIS A 143 -18.62 -5.26 5.19
C HIS A 143 -17.30 -4.84 4.50
N ARG A 144 -17.37 -4.05 3.43
CA ARG A 144 -16.21 -3.56 2.68
C ARG A 144 -15.74 -2.24 3.27
N LEU A 145 -14.43 -2.01 3.22
CA LEU A 145 -13.83 -0.74 3.59
C LEU A 145 -14.15 0.33 2.53
N PRO A 146 -14.03 1.63 2.89
CA PRO A 146 -14.06 2.71 1.91
C PRO A 146 -13.08 2.46 0.77
N ARG A 147 -13.51 2.68 -0.47
CA ARG A 147 -12.62 2.51 -1.64
C ARG A 147 -11.52 3.57 -1.62
N PRO A 148 -10.30 3.24 -2.09
CA PRO A 148 -9.27 4.23 -2.27
C PRO A 148 -9.78 5.36 -3.16
N PRO A 149 -9.56 6.64 -2.81
CA PRO A 149 -10.07 7.76 -3.59
C PRO A 149 -9.44 7.79 -4.99
N LYS A 150 -10.20 8.26 -5.98
CA LYS A 150 -9.67 8.55 -7.33
C LYS A 150 -9.07 9.96 -7.30
N ARG A 151 -7.77 10.06 -7.03
CA ARG A 151 -7.06 11.35 -7.01
C ARG A 151 -6.51 11.70 -8.38
N LYS A 152 -6.40 13.01 -8.67
CA LYS A 152 -5.61 13.52 -9.80
C LYS A 152 -4.23 13.95 -9.27
N PRO A 153 -3.18 13.91 -10.12
CA PRO A 153 -1.90 14.49 -9.75
C PRO A 153 -2.08 15.96 -9.32
N PRO A 154 -1.37 16.42 -8.27
CA PRO A 154 -1.37 17.83 -7.89
C PRO A 154 -1.03 18.73 -9.08
N THR A 155 -1.84 19.78 -9.29
CA THR A 155 -1.65 20.75 -10.40
C THR A 155 -0.87 21.99 -9.95
N PHE A 156 -0.61 22.13 -8.65
CA PHE A 156 0.20 23.18 -8.07
C PHE A 156 1.63 22.67 -7.85
N PRO A 157 2.64 23.56 -7.80
CA PRO A 157 4.02 23.15 -7.58
C PRO A 157 4.18 22.52 -6.20
N LEU A 158 4.90 21.40 -6.16
CA LEU A 158 5.36 20.77 -4.92
C LEU A 158 6.84 21.10 -4.70
N THR A 159 7.27 21.12 -3.45
CA THR A 159 8.67 21.37 -3.09
C THR A 159 9.44 20.06 -3.07
N PRO A 160 10.51 19.90 -3.88
CA PRO A 160 11.41 18.75 -3.76
C PRO A 160 12.09 18.73 -2.40
N THR A 161 12.10 17.58 -1.75
CA THR A 161 12.65 17.42 -0.39
C THR A 161 13.87 16.52 -0.38
N ARG A 162 13.76 15.35 -1.02
CA ARG A 162 14.80 14.32 -1.05
C ARG A 162 14.88 13.64 -2.41
N SER A 163 15.96 12.92 -2.66
CA SER A 163 16.09 12.11 -3.86
C SER A 163 16.70 10.75 -3.57
N PHE A 164 16.17 9.76 -4.26
CA PHE A 164 16.43 8.35 -4.04
C PHE A 164 16.89 7.75 -5.35
N ARG A 165 18.03 7.08 -5.34
CA ARG A 165 18.43 6.22 -6.45
C ARG A 165 17.89 4.82 -6.18
N ILE A 166 17.13 4.27 -7.12
CA ILE A 166 16.57 2.92 -7.00
C ILE A 166 17.73 1.91 -7.00
N GLY A 167 17.92 1.24 -5.87
CA GLY A 167 18.88 0.17 -5.68
C GLY A 167 18.34 -1.19 -6.12
N TRP A 168 19.22 -2.18 -6.17
CA TRP A 168 18.85 -3.54 -6.57
C TRP A 168 17.83 -4.18 -5.61
N PHE A 169 18.02 -3.98 -4.30
CA PHE A 169 17.15 -4.52 -3.26
C PHE A 169 15.86 -3.72 -3.01
N ASP A 170 15.64 -2.64 -3.77
CA ASP A 170 14.37 -1.93 -3.78
C ASP A 170 13.37 -2.56 -4.77
N LEU A 171 13.83 -3.47 -5.63
CA LEU A 171 13.03 -4.12 -6.66
C LEU A 171 12.28 -5.33 -6.11
N ASP A 172 11.08 -5.56 -6.62
CA ASP A 172 10.29 -6.77 -6.39
C ASP A 172 10.63 -7.88 -7.41
N PHE A 173 9.91 -8.99 -7.34
CA PHE A 173 10.06 -10.15 -8.23
C PHE A 173 9.75 -9.82 -9.71
N ASN A 174 9.07 -8.71 -10.01
CA ASN A 174 8.84 -8.23 -11.38
C ASN A 174 9.98 -7.33 -11.88
N SER A 175 11.07 -7.17 -11.10
CA SER A 175 12.18 -6.25 -11.40
C SER A 175 11.77 -4.78 -11.45
N HIS A 176 10.65 -4.41 -10.79
CA HIS A 176 10.22 -3.02 -10.64
C HIS A 176 10.32 -2.59 -9.18
N LEU A 177 10.40 -1.28 -8.95
CA LEU A 177 10.38 -0.72 -7.60
C LEU A 177 9.18 -1.27 -6.82
N ASN A 178 9.45 -1.88 -5.67
CA ASN A 178 8.40 -2.45 -4.83
C ASN A 178 7.47 -1.33 -4.31
N ASN A 179 6.16 -1.56 -4.33
CA ASN A 179 5.14 -0.60 -3.90
C ASN A 179 5.38 0.00 -2.51
N VAL A 180 5.95 -0.77 -1.57
CA VAL A 180 6.30 -0.28 -0.23
C VAL A 180 7.38 0.80 -0.28
N HIS A 181 8.33 0.72 -1.23
CA HIS A 181 9.39 1.70 -1.35
C HIS A 181 8.87 3.05 -1.87
N TYR A 182 7.83 3.07 -2.71
CA TYR A 182 7.12 4.31 -3.04
C TYR A 182 6.54 4.96 -1.78
N LEU A 183 5.85 4.19 -0.94
CA LEU A 183 5.30 4.68 0.32
C LEU A 183 6.42 5.24 1.21
N ARG A 184 7.55 4.53 1.34
CA ARG A 184 8.72 5.01 2.08
C ARG A 184 9.23 6.35 1.53
N MET A 185 9.41 6.48 0.22
CA MET A 185 9.90 7.71 -0.41
C MET A 185 8.95 8.90 -0.19
N VAL A 186 7.64 8.65 -0.14
CA VAL A 186 6.63 9.66 0.22
C VAL A 186 6.79 10.10 1.68
N LEU A 187 6.93 9.15 2.61
CA LEU A 187 7.06 9.45 4.04
C LEU A 187 8.38 10.16 4.38
N GLU A 188 9.45 9.90 3.62
CA GLU A 188 10.76 10.55 3.79
C GLU A 188 10.77 12.02 3.31
N ALA A 189 9.65 12.56 2.86
CA ALA A 189 9.54 13.99 2.53
C ALA A 189 9.65 14.90 3.76
N PHE A 190 9.43 14.37 4.95
CA PHE A 190 9.45 15.12 6.21
C PHE A 190 10.83 15.05 6.89
N ASP A 191 11.12 16.04 7.73
CA ASP A 191 12.31 16.04 8.59
C ASP A 191 12.08 15.23 9.88
N ALA A 192 13.16 15.02 10.63
CA ALA A 192 13.12 14.20 11.83
C ALA A 192 12.27 14.83 12.96
N ASP A 193 12.18 16.16 13.04
CA ASP A 193 11.44 16.83 14.11
C ASP A 193 9.93 16.71 13.89
N PHE A 194 9.48 16.83 12.64
CA PHE A 194 8.11 16.54 12.26
C PHE A 194 7.75 15.09 12.54
N LEU A 195 8.59 14.14 12.10
CA LEU A 195 8.34 12.69 12.27
C LEU A 195 8.37 12.23 13.74
N ARG A 196 9.05 12.96 14.63
CA ARG A 196 9.02 12.69 16.08
C ARG A 196 7.73 13.21 16.73
N THR A 197 7.24 14.37 16.30
CA THR A 197 6.14 15.08 16.95
C THR A 197 4.77 14.81 16.32
N HIS A 198 4.73 14.08 15.19
CA HIS A 198 3.49 13.74 14.49
C HIS A 198 3.45 12.26 14.14
N ARG A 199 2.24 11.70 14.13
CA ARG A 199 1.96 10.37 13.56
C ARG A 199 1.06 10.49 12.33
N LEU A 200 1.23 9.56 11.40
CA LEU A 200 0.34 9.42 10.27
C LEU A 200 -1.02 8.95 10.78
N GLU A 201 -2.07 9.68 10.41
CA GLU A 201 -3.47 9.27 10.58
C GLU A 201 -3.94 8.53 9.33
N SER A 202 -3.69 9.10 8.14
CA SER A 202 -4.05 8.44 6.88
C SER A 202 -3.14 8.80 5.72
N LEU A 203 -3.06 7.89 4.74
CA LEU A 203 -2.30 8.06 3.50
C LEU A 203 -3.06 7.45 2.33
N ASP A 204 -3.24 8.25 1.29
CA ASP A 204 -3.63 7.77 -0.04
C ASP A 204 -2.46 7.82 -0.98
N LEU A 205 -2.24 6.76 -1.74
CA LEU A 205 -1.22 6.70 -2.78
C LEU A 205 -1.82 6.16 -4.08
N THR A 206 -1.55 6.86 -5.18
CA THR A 206 -1.85 6.41 -6.55
C THR A 206 -0.55 6.15 -7.28
N TYR A 207 -0.41 4.95 -7.83
CA TYR A 207 0.71 4.51 -8.65
C TYR A 207 0.35 4.73 -10.13
N LYS A 208 1.25 5.39 -10.86
CA LYS A 208 1.04 5.79 -12.25
C LYS A 208 2.05 5.15 -13.20
N LEU A 209 3.32 5.07 -12.80
CA LEU A 209 4.40 4.48 -13.59
C LEU A 209 5.32 3.65 -12.69
N GLU A 210 5.86 2.59 -13.28
CA GLU A 210 6.88 1.73 -12.67
C GLU A 210 8.22 2.48 -12.58
N GLY A 211 9.00 2.17 -11.54
CA GLY A 211 10.37 2.64 -11.35
C GLY A 211 11.33 1.50 -11.60
N GLU A 212 12.44 1.80 -12.27
CA GLU A 212 13.42 0.81 -12.70
C GLU A 212 14.75 0.99 -11.96
N TRP A 213 15.57 -0.06 -11.98
CA TRP A 213 16.88 -0.05 -11.35
C TRP A 213 17.75 1.13 -11.81
N GLY A 214 18.39 1.80 -10.86
CA GLY A 214 19.33 2.89 -11.13
C GLY A 214 18.70 4.24 -11.44
N GLU A 215 17.39 4.31 -11.67
CA GLU A 215 16.67 5.58 -11.83
C GLU A 215 16.72 6.42 -10.56
N VAL A 216 16.61 7.75 -10.73
CA VAL A 216 16.61 8.69 -9.61
C VAL A 216 15.22 9.32 -9.48
N ILE A 217 14.61 9.12 -8.32
CA ILE A 217 13.28 9.62 -7.98
C ILE A 217 13.41 10.78 -7.00
N SER A 218 12.75 11.89 -7.30
CA SER A 218 12.58 13.04 -6.42
C SER A 218 11.29 12.89 -5.63
N SER A 219 11.37 13.01 -4.30
CA SER A 219 10.20 13.15 -3.44
C SER A 219 9.85 14.62 -3.29
N GLU A 220 8.57 14.93 -3.45
CA GLU A 220 8.04 16.28 -3.48
C GLU A 220 6.83 16.38 -2.55
N VAL A 221 6.73 17.46 -1.76
CA VAL A 221 5.63 17.70 -0.81
C VAL A 221 5.05 19.09 -0.96
N GLY A 222 3.75 19.23 -0.72
CA GLY A 222 3.04 20.50 -0.67
C GLY A 222 2.03 20.51 0.47
N VAL A 223 1.79 21.68 1.06
CA VAL A 223 0.88 21.83 2.20
C VAL A 223 -0.53 22.12 1.68
N LEU A 224 -1.50 21.28 2.03
CA LEU A 224 -2.92 21.47 1.72
C LEU A 224 -3.68 22.11 2.89
N GLY A 225 -3.18 21.92 4.11
CA GLY A 225 -3.76 22.46 5.33
C GLY A 225 -2.98 22.00 6.56
N LYS A 226 -3.46 22.33 7.76
CA LYS A 226 -2.81 21.91 9.01
C LYS A 226 -2.79 20.39 9.10
N GLY A 227 -1.59 19.80 9.09
CA GLY A 227 -1.40 18.35 9.13
C GLY A 227 -1.81 17.62 7.84
N HIS A 228 -2.14 18.33 6.75
CA HIS A 228 -2.60 17.72 5.50
C HIS A 228 -1.66 18.12 4.36
N PHE A 229 -1.08 17.11 3.69
CA PHE A 229 -0.04 17.29 2.69
C PHE A 229 -0.38 16.55 1.39
N ALA A 230 0.00 17.15 0.27
CA ALA A 230 0.06 16.50 -1.03
C ALA A 230 1.48 16.01 -1.32
N HIS A 231 1.58 14.89 -2.02
CA HIS A 231 2.84 14.22 -2.32
C HIS A 231 2.98 13.92 -3.81
N GLY A 232 4.22 13.96 -4.30
CA GLY A 232 4.60 13.56 -5.64
C GLY A 232 5.94 12.83 -5.64
N LEU A 233 6.03 11.74 -6.39
CA LEU A 233 7.27 11.03 -6.70
C LEU A 233 7.55 11.17 -8.18
N ARG A 234 8.63 11.87 -8.53
CA ARG A 234 8.97 12.24 -9.91
C ARG A 234 10.30 11.66 -10.34
N ARG A 235 10.36 11.04 -11.51
CA ARG A 235 11.64 10.61 -12.10
C ARG A 235 12.40 11.82 -12.60
N ARG A 236 13.66 11.96 -12.18
CA ARG A 236 14.46 13.15 -12.50
C ARG A 236 14.85 13.26 -13.97
N SER A 237 14.92 12.16 -14.71
CA SER A 237 15.39 12.16 -16.10
C SER A 237 14.39 12.74 -17.10
N ASP A 238 13.08 12.59 -16.84
CA ASP A 238 12.02 12.98 -17.77
C ASP A 238 10.82 13.67 -17.08
N GLU A 239 10.97 13.99 -15.80
CA GLU A 239 9.97 14.65 -14.96
C GLU A 239 8.62 13.92 -14.87
N LYS A 240 8.54 12.64 -15.26
CA LYS A 240 7.30 11.89 -15.15
C LYS A 240 6.97 11.56 -13.70
N VAL A 241 5.70 11.71 -13.35
CA VAL A 241 5.16 11.34 -12.04
C VAL A 241 4.95 9.82 -12.01
N LEU A 242 5.62 9.15 -11.07
CA LEU A 242 5.47 7.71 -10.85
C LEU A 242 4.39 7.41 -9.82
N ALA A 243 4.30 8.21 -8.76
CA ALA A 243 3.25 8.10 -7.77
C ALA A 243 2.91 9.46 -7.18
N PHE A 244 1.70 9.61 -6.66
CA PHE A 244 1.25 10.82 -6.00
C PHE A 244 0.15 10.49 -5.00
N GLY A 245 -0.07 11.38 -4.03
CA GLY A 245 -0.94 11.04 -2.91
C GLY A 245 -1.21 12.21 -1.98
N GLU A 246 -1.95 11.92 -0.93
CA GLU A 246 -2.16 12.84 0.18
C GLU A 246 -2.01 12.11 1.51
N SER A 247 -1.48 12.81 2.51
CA SER A 247 -1.36 12.28 3.86
C SER A 247 -1.95 13.23 4.88
N ARG A 248 -2.59 12.68 5.91
CA ARG A 248 -3.00 13.38 7.12
C ARG A 248 -2.15 12.96 8.30
N TRP A 249 -1.71 13.93 9.08
CA TRP A 249 -0.86 13.77 10.23
C TRP A 249 -1.45 14.52 11.42
N ILE A 250 -1.36 13.90 12.58
CA ILE A 250 -1.84 14.46 13.84
C ILE A 250 -0.68 14.55 14.83
N PRO A 251 -0.64 15.59 15.68
CA PRO A 251 0.33 15.67 16.75
C PRO A 251 0.28 14.41 17.61
N GLN A 252 1.44 13.90 17.98
CA GLN A 252 1.58 12.87 19.01
C GLN A 252 2.37 13.46 20.17
N GLU A 253 1.91 13.20 21.38
CA GLU A 253 2.77 13.40 22.55
C GLU A 253 3.90 12.38 22.47
N ASN A 254 5.12 12.79 22.85
CA ASN A 254 6.30 11.92 22.75
C ASN A 254 6.01 10.56 23.44
N PRO A 255 6.31 9.43 22.78
CA PRO A 255 6.19 8.10 23.40
C PRO A 255 7.13 7.92 24.60
#